data_AF-A0A1V6LQK7-F1
#
_entry.id   AF-A0A1V6LQK7-F1
#
_cell.length_a   1.000
_cell.length_b   1.000
_cell.length_c   1.000
_cell.angle_alpha   90.00
_cell.angle_beta   90.00
_cell.angle_gamma   90.00
#
_symmetry.space_group_name_H-M   'P 1'
#
loop_
_entity.id
_entity.type
_entity.pdbx_description
1 polymer ?
#
loop_
_entity_poly.entity_id
_entity_poly.type
_entity_poly.pdbx_seq_one_letter_code
_entity_poly.pdbx_strand_id
1 'polypeptide(L)'
;MPKNPVLRDGLKAMAIFLLPFLSYLHVYSSKIYHESNISPFLFSFFGDFDFFNAWMYLSLIRFQIIISLIIWLYNCNGKIHLGIKTILIWILISEIALVSILSKSSYIIIKFTGIFLAIIYFSKDGLLALNSKNNSNLILIAQPIFNLLTLLVPKNLGQLDLVIFTIPSYGYSEVSMFLNTIVFKFNLLIIYSIWFLTEKRWWRYAIISPILLLGNQIYNMLFVESDAIDEIELYQSGPFLLTLLIVLLLLAKVADDQEKIKQFLQNQYITIEHMVENRFSKKQQTIEDHRKSVDNKKALNNEELIALRKKLENELRK
;
A
#
# COMPACT_ATOMS: atom_id res chain seq x y z
N MET A 1 3.75 0.69 -19.12
CA MET A 1 3.91 1.34 -17.79
C MET A 1 4.65 2.66 -17.96
N PRO A 2 4.27 3.74 -17.24
CA PRO A 2 4.95 5.02 -17.34
C PRO A 2 6.42 4.91 -16.92
N LYS A 3 7.32 5.54 -17.68
CA LYS A 3 8.77 5.56 -17.40
C LYS A 3 9.11 6.45 -16.19
N ASN A 4 8.28 7.43 -15.86
CA ASN A 4 8.49 8.31 -14.71
C ASN A 4 8.02 7.61 -13.40
N PRO A 5 8.92 7.34 -12.44
CA PRO A 5 8.57 6.68 -11.18
C PRO A 5 7.56 7.48 -10.34
N VAL A 6 7.58 8.81 -10.41
CA VAL A 6 6.68 9.70 -9.68
C VAL A 6 5.26 9.59 -10.21
N LEU A 7 5.08 9.60 -11.54
CA LEU A 7 3.77 9.41 -12.15
C LEU A 7 3.16 8.05 -11.79
N ARG A 8 3.98 6.99 -11.80
CA ARG A 8 3.56 5.64 -11.39
C ARG A 8 3.10 5.61 -9.94
N ASP A 9 3.85 6.23 -9.04
CA ASP A 9 3.54 6.27 -7.62
C ASP A 9 2.36 7.20 -7.31
N GLY A 10 2.16 8.26 -8.11
CA GLY A 10 0.99 9.14 -8.05
C GLY A 10 -0.30 8.44 -8.48
N LEU A 11 -0.26 7.63 -9.54
CA LEU A 11 -1.40 6.80 -9.93
C LEU A 11 -1.78 5.79 -8.83
N LYS A 12 -0.79 5.21 -8.13
CA LYS A 12 -1.04 4.35 -6.97
C LYS A 12 -1.68 5.11 -5.83
N ALA A 13 -1.15 6.30 -5.50
CA ALA A 13 -1.70 7.16 -4.46
C ALA A 13 -3.18 7.47 -4.75
N MET A 14 -3.49 7.85 -5.98
CA MET A 14 -4.86 8.18 -6.40
C MET A 14 -5.78 6.97 -6.33
N ALA A 15 -5.32 5.79 -6.79
CA ALA A 15 -6.09 4.55 -6.71
C ALA A 15 -6.40 4.16 -5.25
N ILE A 16 -5.41 4.25 -4.34
CA ILE A 16 -5.60 3.95 -2.92
C ILE A 16 -6.52 4.98 -2.26
N PHE A 17 -6.35 6.26 -2.58
CA PHE A 17 -7.16 7.35 -2.03
C PHE A 17 -8.65 7.18 -2.40
N LEU A 18 -8.93 6.80 -3.65
CA LEU A 18 -10.28 6.61 -4.18
C LEU A 18 -10.92 5.28 -3.81
N LEU A 19 -10.12 4.29 -3.40
CA LEU A 19 -10.61 2.94 -3.13
C LEU A 19 -11.77 2.86 -2.12
N PRO A 20 -11.75 3.60 -1.00
CA PRO A 20 -12.85 3.60 -0.04
C PRO A 20 -14.17 4.11 -0.58
N PHE A 21 -14.14 4.94 -1.63
CA PHE A 21 -15.36 5.46 -2.24
C PHE A 21 -16.09 4.38 -3.05
N LEU A 22 -15.44 3.27 -3.37
CA LEU A 22 -16.04 2.15 -4.07
C LEU A 22 -17.23 1.58 -3.30
N SER A 23 -17.15 1.49 -1.96
CA SER A 23 -18.26 0.99 -1.15
C SER A 23 -19.50 1.87 -1.25
N TYR A 24 -19.35 3.18 -1.44
CA TYR A 24 -20.46 4.13 -1.55
C TYR A 24 -21.22 4.06 -2.88
N LEU A 25 -20.70 3.32 -3.87
CA LEU A 25 -21.46 3.07 -5.10
C LEU A 25 -22.76 2.27 -4.84
N HIS A 26 -22.87 1.57 -3.71
CA HIS A 26 -24.10 0.90 -3.30
C HIS A 26 -25.28 1.88 -3.11
N VAL A 27 -25.04 3.14 -2.75
CA VAL A 27 -26.13 4.14 -2.62
C VAL A 27 -26.88 4.29 -3.94
N TYR A 28 -26.14 4.19 -5.05
CA TYR A 28 -26.70 4.25 -6.40
C TYR A 28 -27.17 2.90 -6.93
N SER A 29 -26.89 1.78 -6.25
CA SER A 29 -27.36 0.46 -6.71
C SER A 29 -28.87 0.38 -6.74
N SER A 30 -29.53 1.16 -5.89
CA SER A 30 -30.99 1.33 -5.84
C SER A 30 -31.61 1.74 -7.16
N LYS A 31 -31.11 2.87 -7.66
CA LYS A 31 -31.57 3.50 -8.88
C LYS A 31 -31.22 2.65 -10.09
N ILE A 32 -30.01 2.09 -10.10
CA ILE A 32 -29.55 1.16 -11.15
C ILE A 32 -30.46 -0.07 -11.20
N TYR A 33 -30.89 -0.60 -10.05
CA TYR A 33 -31.78 -1.74 -9.97
C TYR A 33 -33.14 -1.48 -10.61
N HIS A 34 -33.73 -0.30 -10.37
CA HIS A 34 -35.01 0.09 -10.96
C HIS A 34 -34.93 0.44 -12.46
N GLU A 35 -33.85 1.09 -12.89
CA GLU A 35 -33.68 1.54 -14.27
C GLU A 35 -33.16 0.43 -15.21
N SER A 36 -32.49 -0.58 -14.66
CA SER A 36 -32.01 -1.70 -15.45
C SER A 36 -33.06 -2.80 -15.55
N ASN A 37 -33.45 -3.19 -16.77
CA ASN A 37 -34.28 -4.38 -17.05
C ASN A 37 -33.64 -5.73 -16.61
N ILE A 38 -32.58 -5.68 -15.79
CA ILE A 38 -31.89 -6.80 -15.14
C ILE A 38 -32.71 -7.30 -13.93
N SER A 39 -33.72 -6.52 -13.50
CA SER A 39 -34.64 -6.77 -12.40
C SER A 39 -35.10 -8.23 -12.22
N PRO A 40 -35.60 -8.98 -13.24
CA PRO A 40 -36.17 -10.30 -12.98
C PRO A 40 -35.15 -11.32 -12.47
N PHE A 41 -33.93 -11.29 -12.99
CA PHE A 41 -32.87 -12.24 -12.62
C PHE A 41 -32.33 -11.93 -11.22
N LEU A 42 -32.02 -10.66 -10.93
CA LEU A 42 -31.53 -10.27 -9.60
C LEU A 42 -32.62 -10.35 -8.53
N PHE A 43 -33.88 -10.00 -8.84
CA PHE A 43 -35.01 -10.16 -7.91
C PHE A 43 -35.21 -11.61 -7.49
N SER A 44 -35.08 -12.56 -8.42
CA SER A 44 -35.19 -14.00 -8.12
C SER A 44 -34.13 -14.50 -7.13
N PHE A 45 -32.96 -13.85 -7.08
CA PHE A 45 -31.84 -14.22 -6.22
C PHE A 45 -31.86 -13.53 -4.85
N PHE A 46 -32.27 -12.26 -4.80
CA PHE A 46 -32.15 -11.42 -3.61
C PHE A 46 -33.49 -11.15 -2.90
N GLY A 47 -34.62 -11.34 -3.58
CA GLY A 47 -35.98 -11.23 -3.03
C GLY A 47 -36.43 -9.80 -2.77
N ASP A 48 -35.64 -9.03 -2.02
CA ASP A 48 -35.95 -7.66 -1.62
C ASP A 48 -34.81 -6.69 -1.97
N PHE A 49 -35.20 -5.44 -2.13
CA PHE A 49 -34.39 -4.29 -2.47
C PHE A 49 -33.30 -4.01 -1.41
N ASP A 50 -33.66 -4.04 -0.13
CA ASP A 50 -32.72 -3.79 0.98
C ASP A 50 -31.65 -4.87 1.06
N PHE A 51 -32.02 -6.12 0.78
CA PHE A 51 -31.09 -7.24 0.76
C PHE A 51 -30.09 -7.11 -0.39
N PHE A 52 -30.52 -6.63 -1.56
CA PHE A 52 -29.64 -6.35 -2.69
C PHE A 52 -28.64 -5.23 -2.38
N ASN A 53 -29.08 -4.13 -1.78
CA ASN A 53 -28.18 -3.03 -1.37
C ASN A 53 -27.14 -3.48 -0.34
N ALA A 54 -27.57 -4.22 0.70
CA ALA A 54 -26.67 -4.74 1.71
C ALA A 54 -25.64 -5.70 1.11
N TRP A 55 -26.08 -6.59 0.20
CA TRP A 55 -25.19 -7.49 -0.53
C TRP A 55 -24.19 -6.73 -1.42
N MET A 56 -24.66 -5.70 -2.12
CA MET A 56 -23.82 -4.85 -2.98
C MET A 56 -22.75 -4.13 -2.15
N TYR A 57 -23.15 -3.50 -1.06
CA TYR A 57 -22.26 -2.81 -0.12
C TYR A 57 -21.16 -3.76 0.40
N LEU A 58 -21.56 -4.93 0.93
CA LEU A 58 -20.61 -5.93 1.43
C LEU A 58 -19.66 -6.43 0.34
N SER A 59 -20.16 -6.61 -0.89
CA SER A 59 -19.35 -7.05 -2.02
C SER A 59 -18.33 -5.99 -2.42
N LEU A 60 -18.73 -4.72 -2.50
CA LEU A 60 -17.84 -3.61 -2.85
C LEU A 60 -16.75 -3.38 -1.79
N ILE A 61 -17.08 -3.51 -0.50
CA ILE A 61 -16.09 -3.47 0.58
C ILE A 61 -15.08 -4.61 0.42
N ARG A 62 -15.54 -5.83 0.14
CA ARG A 62 -14.62 -6.97 -0.07
C ARG A 62 -13.72 -6.74 -1.28
N PHE A 63 -14.25 -6.22 -2.38
CA PHE A 63 -13.44 -5.84 -3.54
C PHE A 63 -12.40 -4.78 -3.18
N GLN A 64 -12.78 -3.74 -2.43
CA GLN A 64 -11.85 -2.73 -1.92
C GLN A 64 -10.72 -3.37 -1.09
N ILE A 65 -11.06 -4.30 -0.18
CA ILE A 65 -10.06 -4.97 0.67
C ILE A 65 -9.13 -5.82 -0.18
N ILE A 66 -9.67 -6.64 -1.09
CA ILE A 66 -8.92 -7.48 -2.02
C ILE A 66 -7.93 -6.63 -2.83
N ILE A 67 -8.39 -5.52 -3.41
CA ILE A 67 -7.54 -4.62 -4.18
C ILE A 67 -6.46 -4.00 -3.30
N SER A 68 -6.81 -3.56 -2.08
CA SER A 68 -5.84 -3.02 -1.11
C SER A 68 -4.74 -4.03 -0.77
N LEU A 69 -5.13 -5.27 -0.48
CA LEU A 69 -4.21 -6.35 -0.14
C LEU A 69 -3.30 -6.71 -1.32
N ILE A 70 -3.83 -6.75 -2.54
CA ILE A 70 -3.04 -6.98 -3.76
C ILE A 70 -2.02 -5.86 -3.96
N ILE A 71 -2.43 -4.59 -3.82
CA ILE A 71 -1.53 -3.44 -3.91
C ILE A 71 -0.45 -3.53 -2.82
N TRP A 72 -0.82 -3.87 -1.59
CA TRP A 72 0.14 -4.00 -0.50
C TRP A 72 1.13 -5.16 -0.73
N LEU A 73 0.63 -6.33 -1.14
CA LEU A 73 1.43 -7.51 -1.49
C LEU A 73 2.46 -7.21 -2.58
N TYR A 74 2.05 -6.48 -3.63
CA TYR A 74 2.91 -6.12 -4.75
C TYR A 74 4.02 -5.14 -4.34
N ASN A 75 3.76 -4.26 -3.37
CA ASN A 75 4.74 -3.27 -2.92
C ASN A 75 5.62 -3.76 -1.75
N CYS A 76 5.26 -4.87 -1.10
CA CYS A 76 6.09 -5.51 -0.08
C CYS A 76 7.37 -6.12 -0.71
N ASN A 77 8.50 -5.42 -0.70
CA ASN A 77 9.79 -5.96 -1.15
C ASN A 77 10.81 -6.01 0.00
N GLY A 78 11.27 -7.22 0.37
CA GLY A 78 12.32 -7.44 1.39
C GLY A 78 12.16 -8.74 2.18
N LYS A 79 13.23 -9.21 2.85
CA LYS A 79 13.24 -10.44 3.67
C LYS A 79 12.30 -10.38 4.89
N ILE A 80 12.10 -9.20 5.47
CA ILE A 80 11.18 -8.97 6.62
C ILE A 80 9.70 -9.12 6.20
N HIS A 81 9.41 -9.09 4.89
CA HIS A 81 8.04 -9.12 4.37
C HIS A 81 7.52 -10.51 4.00
N LEU A 82 8.29 -11.59 4.18
CA LEU A 82 7.82 -12.92 3.79
C LEU A 82 6.65 -13.38 4.69
N GLY A 83 6.73 -13.16 6.01
CA GLY A 83 5.62 -13.44 6.94
C GLY A 83 4.39 -12.56 6.71
N ILE A 84 4.59 -11.26 6.46
CA ILE A 84 3.50 -10.35 6.10
C ILE A 84 2.84 -10.80 4.79
N LYS A 85 3.61 -11.20 3.78
CA LYS A 85 3.07 -11.73 2.51
C LYS A 85 2.23 -12.97 2.72
N THR A 86 2.67 -13.93 3.54
CA THR A 86 1.90 -15.15 3.82
C THR A 86 0.57 -14.82 4.50
N ILE A 87 0.58 -13.92 5.49
CA ILE A 87 -0.64 -13.48 6.17
C ILE A 87 -1.57 -12.76 5.19
N LEU A 88 -1.04 -11.85 4.36
CA LEU A 88 -1.83 -11.12 3.38
C LEU A 88 -2.43 -12.03 2.29
N ILE A 89 -1.66 -13.01 1.81
CA ILE A 89 -2.17 -14.03 0.87
C ILE A 89 -3.29 -14.83 1.52
N TRP A 90 -3.15 -15.19 2.80
CA TRP A 90 -4.21 -15.90 3.49
C TRP A 90 -5.47 -15.05 3.66
N ILE A 91 -5.35 -13.79 4.10
CA ILE A 91 -6.49 -12.87 4.20
C ILE A 91 -7.15 -12.74 2.82
N LEU A 92 -6.35 -12.60 1.75
CA LEU A 92 -6.85 -12.53 0.39
C LEU A 92 -7.66 -13.78 -0.01
N ILE A 93 -7.14 -14.98 0.29
CA ILE A 93 -7.85 -16.24 0.02
C ILE A 93 -9.16 -16.33 0.82
N SER A 94 -9.13 -15.91 2.10
CA SER A 94 -10.33 -15.86 2.95
C SER A 94 -11.41 -14.94 2.38
N GLU A 95 -11.02 -13.75 1.90
CA GLU A 95 -11.97 -12.80 1.30
C GLU A 95 -12.49 -13.29 -0.05
N ILE A 96 -11.64 -13.88 -0.90
CA ILE A 96 -12.06 -14.46 -2.18
C ILE A 96 -13.05 -15.62 -1.97
N ALA A 97 -12.77 -16.52 -1.03
CA ALA A 97 -13.64 -17.64 -0.72
C ALA A 97 -15.04 -17.21 -0.26
N LEU A 98 -15.13 -16.07 0.43
CA LEU A 98 -16.38 -15.48 0.90
C LEU A 98 -17.19 -14.85 -0.25
N VAL A 99 -16.54 -14.40 -1.32
CA VAL A 99 -17.20 -13.93 -2.56
C VAL A 99 -17.77 -15.10 -3.37
N SER A 100 -17.11 -16.25 -3.36
CA SER A 100 -17.44 -17.40 -4.22
C SER A 100 -18.66 -18.25 -3.78
N ILE A 101 -19.57 -17.73 -2.95
CA ILE A 101 -20.81 -18.41 -2.47
C ILE A 101 -20.50 -19.82 -1.90
N LEU A 102 -19.35 -19.99 -1.24
CA LEU A 102 -19.05 -21.25 -0.56
C LEU A 102 -19.97 -21.44 0.65
N SER A 103 -20.31 -22.70 0.94
CA SER A 103 -21.11 -23.05 2.12
C SER A 103 -20.47 -22.53 3.41
N LYS A 104 -21.29 -22.25 4.44
CA LYS A 104 -20.81 -21.75 5.74
C LYS A 104 -19.73 -22.63 6.37
N SER A 105 -19.80 -23.95 6.19
CA SER A 105 -18.78 -24.88 6.71
C SER A 105 -17.44 -24.72 5.97
N SER A 106 -17.47 -24.57 4.65
CA SER A 106 -16.29 -24.33 3.82
C SER A 106 -15.58 -23.02 4.22
N TYR A 107 -16.33 -21.97 4.54
CA TYR A 107 -15.76 -20.71 5.04
C TYR A 107 -15.00 -20.88 6.36
N ILE A 108 -15.60 -21.61 7.32
CA ILE A 108 -14.97 -21.89 8.60
C ILE A 108 -13.67 -22.68 8.39
N ILE A 109 -13.71 -23.72 7.54
CA ILE A 109 -12.54 -24.54 7.22
C ILE A 109 -11.41 -23.68 6.62
N ILE A 110 -11.73 -22.78 5.69
CA ILE A 110 -10.74 -21.88 5.05
C ILE A 110 -10.11 -20.91 6.07
N LYS A 111 -10.89 -20.45 7.05
CA LYS A 111 -10.36 -19.62 8.14
C LYS A 111 -9.40 -20.41 9.05
N PHE A 112 -9.76 -21.64 9.41
CA PHE A 112 -8.94 -22.51 10.25
C PHE A 112 -7.65 -22.97 9.56
N THR A 113 -7.72 -23.37 8.28
CA THR A 113 -6.53 -23.78 7.51
C THR A 113 -5.54 -22.63 7.35
N GLY A 114 -6.04 -21.39 7.28
CA GLY A 114 -5.25 -20.19 7.35
C GLY A 114 -4.41 -20.00 8.59
N ILE A 115 -5.06 -20.12 9.74
CA ILE A 115 -4.41 -20.04 11.04
C ILE A 115 -3.33 -21.12 11.14
N PHE A 116 -3.65 -22.34 10.69
CA PHE A 116 -2.70 -23.45 10.70
C PHE A 116 -1.50 -23.20 9.77
N LEU A 117 -1.73 -22.69 8.56
CA LEU A 117 -0.67 -22.30 7.62
C LEU A 117 0.19 -21.16 8.15
N ALA A 118 -0.43 -20.16 8.79
CA ALA A 118 0.29 -19.08 9.45
C ALA A 118 1.17 -19.63 10.58
N ILE A 119 0.64 -20.51 11.43
CA ILE A 119 1.39 -21.14 12.54
C ILE A 119 2.55 -22.00 12.01
N ILE A 120 2.32 -22.87 11.01
CA ILE A 120 3.35 -23.73 10.41
C ILE A 120 4.44 -22.92 9.73
N TYR A 121 4.05 -21.88 8.99
CA TYR A 121 5.01 -21.02 8.31
C TYR A 121 5.90 -20.28 9.32
N PHE A 122 5.31 -19.82 10.43
CA PHE A 122 6.07 -19.21 11.50
C PHE A 122 6.87 -20.22 12.34
N SER A 123 6.51 -21.49 12.40
CA SER A 123 7.25 -22.49 13.20
C SER A 123 8.59 -22.88 12.59
N LYS A 124 8.77 -22.76 11.26
CA LYS A 124 9.98 -23.23 10.57
C LYS A 124 11.06 -22.15 10.41
N ASP A 125 10.68 -20.91 10.10
CA ASP A 125 11.60 -19.76 9.95
C ASP A 125 11.16 -18.51 10.76
N GLY A 126 9.91 -18.46 11.21
CA GLY A 126 9.30 -17.28 11.83
C GLY A 126 9.54 -17.12 13.33
N LEU A 127 9.86 -18.18 14.08
CA LEU A 127 10.20 -18.11 15.52
C LEU A 127 11.53 -17.35 15.74
N LEU A 128 12.49 -17.49 14.83
CA LEU A 128 13.71 -16.68 14.80
C LEU A 128 13.43 -15.22 14.37
N ALA A 129 12.41 -14.99 13.52
CA ALA A 129 12.00 -13.65 13.09
C ALA A 129 11.06 -12.95 14.09
N LEU A 130 10.31 -13.67 14.91
CA LEU A 130 9.51 -13.17 16.04
C LEU A 130 10.39 -12.65 17.19
N ASN A 131 11.64 -13.14 17.26
CA ASN A 131 12.65 -12.57 18.14
C ASN A 131 13.24 -11.25 17.60
N SER A 132 12.91 -10.85 16.37
CA SER A 132 13.13 -9.47 15.93
C SER A 132 12.04 -8.58 16.51
N LYS A 133 12.41 -7.38 17.00
CA LYS A 133 11.60 -6.38 17.72
C LYS A 133 10.32 -5.86 17.02
N ASN A 134 9.73 -6.60 16.08
CA ASN A 134 8.65 -6.13 15.23
C ASN A 134 7.27 -6.64 15.68
N ASN A 135 6.69 -5.95 16.67
CA ASN A 135 5.38 -6.25 17.27
C ASN A 135 4.21 -6.27 16.26
N SER A 136 4.35 -5.65 15.09
CA SER A 136 3.32 -5.60 14.05
C SER A 136 2.90 -6.98 13.53
N ASN A 137 3.84 -7.94 13.49
CA ASN A 137 3.56 -9.28 12.98
C ASN A 137 2.64 -10.07 13.92
N LEU A 138 2.82 -9.92 15.23
CA LEU A 138 1.96 -10.54 16.24
C LEU A 138 0.54 -10.00 16.15
N ILE A 139 0.40 -8.69 15.98
CA ILE A 139 -0.91 -8.03 15.85
C ILE A 139 -1.66 -8.57 14.62
N LEU A 140 -0.97 -8.72 13.48
CA LEU A 140 -1.57 -9.28 12.25
C LEU A 140 -2.01 -10.75 12.42
N ILE A 141 -1.26 -11.56 13.16
CA ILE A 141 -1.62 -12.96 13.45
C ILE A 141 -2.83 -13.05 14.39
N ALA A 142 -2.99 -12.09 15.30
CA ALA A 142 -4.13 -12.07 16.22
C ALA A 142 -5.46 -11.74 15.51
N GLN A 143 -5.42 -11.04 14.37
CA GLN A 143 -6.61 -10.63 13.61
C GLN A 143 -7.59 -11.78 13.29
N PRO A 144 -7.16 -12.90 12.68
CA PRO A 144 -8.05 -14.04 12.43
C PRO A 144 -8.67 -14.60 13.70
N ILE A 145 -7.92 -14.62 14.80
CA ILE A 145 -8.37 -15.15 16.09
C ILE A 145 -9.49 -14.25 16.63
N PHE A 146 -9.30 -12.94 16.64
CA PHE A 146 -10.34 -11.98 17.04
C PHE A 146 -11.61 -12.12 16.20
N ASN A 147 -11.48 -12.31 14.89
CA ASN A 147 -12.61 -12.51 13.98
C ASN A 147 -13.29 -13.90 14.14
N LEU A 148 -12.63 -14.88 14.78
CA LEU A 148 -13.27 -16.14 15.14
C LEU A 148 -14.01 -16.04 16.47
N LEU A 149 -13.53 -15.23 17.42
CA LEU A 149 -14.19 -15.03 18.70
C LEU A 149 -15.60 -14.47 18.55
N THR A 150 -15.85 -13.65 17.52
CA THR A 150 -17.19 -13.12 17.22
C THR A 150 -18.19 -14.21 16.82
N LEU A 151 -17.73 -15.36 16.30
CA LEU A 151 -18.59 -16.49 15.96
C LEU A 151 -19.07 -17.28 17.18
N LEU A 152 -18.41 -17.11 18.34
CA LEU A 152 -18.79 -17.75 19.59
C LEU A 152 -19.96 -17.04 20.28
N VAL A 153 -20.30 -15.83 19.85
CA VAL A 153 -21.42 -15.06 20.40
C VAL A 153 -22.74 -15.75 20.00
N PRO A 154 -23.63 -16.06 20.96
CA PRO A 154 -24.92 -16.65 20.66
C PRO A 154 -25.75 -15.75 19.75
N LYS A 155 -26.50 -16.37 18.85
CA LYS A 155 -27.45 -15.67 17.98
C LYS A 155 -28.72 -15.29 18.74
N ASN A 156 -29.46 -14.32 18.21
CA ASN A 156 -30.75 -13.85 18.71
C ASN A 156 -30.67 -13.15 20.08
N LEU A 157 -29.52 -12.57 20.42
CA LEU A 157 -29.34 -11.77 21.64
C LEU A 157 -29.40 -10.27 21.31
N GLY A 158 -30.23 -9.52 22.04
CA GLY A 158 -30.31 -8.05 21.96
C GLY A 158 -29.23 -7.32 22.78
N GLN A 159 -28.68 -7.98 23.80
CA GLN A 159 -27.54 -7.51 24.58
C GLN A 159 -26.63 -8.68 24.96
N LEU A 160 -25.32 -8.42 25.09
CA LEU A 160 -24.36 -9.39 25.61
C LEU A 160 -23.93 -8.93 27.01
N ASP A 161 -24.38 -9.67 28.00
CA ASP A 161 -24.04 -9.43 29.39
C ASP A 161 -22.72 -10.14 29.71
N LEU A 162 -21.65 -9.37 29.83
CA LEU A 162 -20.37 -9.84 30.33
C LEU A 162 -20.29 -9.56 31.84
N VAL A 163 -19.42 -10.30 32.52
CA VAL A 163 -19.29 -10.24 34.00
C VAL A 163 -19.09 -8.82 34.54
N ILE A 164 -18.54 -7.91 33.74
CA ILE A 164 -18.17 -6.54 34.15
C ILE A 164 -18.93 -5.45 33.35
N PHE A 165 -19.49 -5.78 32.18
CA PHE A 165 -20.10 -4.79 31.30
C PHE A 165 -21.16 -5.42 30.40
N THR A 166 -22.17 -4.63 30.01
CA THR A 166 -23.21 -5.02 29.06
C THR A 166 -22.95 -4.35 27.72
N ILE A 167 -22.94 -5.14 26.65
CA ILE A 167 -22.78 -4.64 25.28
C ILE A 167 -24.16 -4.70 24.61
N PRO A 168 -24.83 -3.56 24.34
CA PRO A 168 -26.07 -3.54 23.59
C PRO A 168 -25.81 -3.80 22.09
N SER A 169 -26.87 -4.01 21.31
CA SER A 169 -26.75 -4.22 19.86
C SER A 169 -26.49 -2.94 19.06
N TYR A 170 -26.50 -1.74 19.67
CA TYR A 170 -26.24 -0.45 19.01
C TYR A 170 -26.97 -0.29 17.66
N GLY A 171 -28.28 -0.54 17.65
CA GLY A 171 -29.12 -0.41 16.45
C GLY A 171 -29.10 -1.62 15.49
N TYR A 172 -28.25 -2.62 15.73
CA TYR A 172 -28.30 -3.88 14.99
C TYR A 172 -29.41 -4.80 15.51
N SER A 173 -29.89 -5.70 14.63
CA SER A 173 -30.90 -6.71 14.98
C SER A 173 -30.44 -7.66 16.09
N GLU A 174 -29.14 -7.94 16.15
CA GLU A 174 -28.52 -8.80 17.15
C GLU A 174 -27.13 -8.27 17.53
N VAL A 175 -26.70 -8.49 18.77
CA VAL A 175 -25.34 -8.17 19.23
C VAL A 175 -24.28 -8.94 18.46
N SER A 176 -24.59 -10.16 18.04
CA SER A 176 -23.71 -10.98 17.21
C SER A 176 -23.31 -10.24 15.91
N MET A 177 -24.26 -9.55 15.29
CA MET A 177 -24.06 -8.79 14.05
C MET A 177 -23.26 -7.51 14.30
N PHE A 178 -23.58 -6.80 15.38
CA PHE A 178 -22.81 -5.63 15.82
C PHE A 178 -21.34 -5.99 16.08
N LEU A 179 -21.10 -6.98 16.94
CA LEU A 179 -19.75 -7.41 17.32
C LEU A 179 -18.93 -7.90 16.12
N ASN A 180 -19.55 -8.64 15.21
CA ASN A 180 -18.88 -9.06 13.99
C ASN A 180 -18.49 -7.86 13.10
N THR A 181 -19.39 -6.88 12.97
CA THR A 181 -19.15 -5.70 12.12
C THR A 181 -18.09 -4.77 12.71
N ILE A 182 -18.15 -4.49 14.02
CA ILE A 182 -17.19 -3.61 14.68
C ILE A 182 -15.79 -4.24 14.69
N VAL A 183 -15.67 -5.54 15.00
CA VAL A 183 -14.39 -6.26 14.94
C VAL A 183 -13.82 -6.27 13.54
N PHE A 184 -14.65 -6.47 12.51
CA PHE A 184 -14.22 -6.39 11.13
C PHE A 184 -13.66 -5.00 10.77
N LYS A 185 -14.37 -3.91 11.12
CA LYS A 185 -13.90 -2.54 10.86
C LYS A 185 -12.61 -2.22 11.62
N PHE A 186 -12.50 -2.62 12.89
CA PHE A 186 -11.26 -2.48 13.67
C PHE A 186 -10.10 -3.25 13.05
N ASN A 187 -10.36 -4.47 12.56
CA ASN A 187 -9.32 -5.26 11.92
C ASN A 187 -8.79 -4.58 10.65
N LEU A 188 -9.68 -4.02 9.82
CA LEU A 188 -9.28 -3.23 8.66
C LEU A 188 -8.49 -1.98 9.05
N LEU A 189 -8.92 -1.28 10.10
CA LEU A 189 -8.20 -0.11 10.61
C LEU A 189 -6.76 -0.47 11.02
N ILE A 190 -6.58 -1.61 11.71
CA ILE A 190 -5.26 -2.12 12.11
C ILE A 190 -4.42 -2.47 10.87
N ILE A 191 -4.99 -3.17 9.89
CA ILE A 191 -4.33 -3.55 8.63
C ILE A 191 -3.83 -2.30 7.90
N TYR A 192 -4.70 -1.29 7.69
CA TYR A 192 -4.30 -0.05 7.04
C TYR A 192 -3.28 0.74 7.85
N SER A 193 -3.38 0.75 9.18
CA SER A 193 -2.41 1.41 10.06
C SER A 193 -1.03 0.76 9.95
N ILE A 194 -0.96 -0.57 9.95
CA ILE A 194 0.30 -1.30 9.76
C ILE A 194 0.85 -1.05 8.36
N TRP A 195 0.01 -1.06 7.32
CA TRP A 195 0.44 -0.72 5.97
C TRP A 195 1.03 0.69 5.91
N PHE A 196 0.36 1.68 6.50
CA PHE A 196 0.84 3.06 6.56
C PHE A 196 2.21 3.19 7.26
N LEU A 197 2.39 2.51 8.39
CA LEU A 197 3.64 2.55 9.16
C LEU A 197 4.79 1.79 8.49
N THR A 198 4.48 0.73 7.73
CA THR A 198 5.49 -0.09 7.05
C THR A 198 5.94 0.49 5.71
N GLU A 199 5.07 1.24 5.01
CA GLU A 199 5.42 1.88 3.74
C GLU A 199 6.28 3.15 3.96
N LYS A 200 7.34 3.27 3.17
CA LYS A 200 8.30 4.38 3.26
C LYS A 200 8.14 5.41 2.15
N ARG A 201 7.43 5.06 1.07
CA ARG A 201 7.21 5.95 -0.07
C ARG A 201 6.18 7.02 0.26
N TRP A 202 6.25 8.14 -0.44
CA TRP A 202 5.36 9.29 -0.21
C TRP A 202 3.89 8.96 -0.45
N TRP A 203 3.55 8.03 -1.35
CA TRP A 203 2.15 7.69 -1.62
C TRP A 203 1.44 7.01 -0.43
N ARG A 204 2.18 6.58 0.61
CA ARG A 204 1.58 6.02 1.84
C ARG A 204 0.54 6.93 2.47
N TYR A 205 0.66 8.26 2.32
CA TYR A 205 -0.31 9.21 2.87
C TYR A 205 -1.71 9.04 2.24
N ALA A 206 -1.82 8.39 1.08
CA ALA A 206 -3.11 8.03 0.51
C ALA A 206 -3.86 6.99 1.35
N ILE A 207 -3.15 6.16 2.13
CA ILE A 207 -3.74 5.18 3.06
C ILE A 207 -4.47 5.87 4.21
N ILE A 208 -4.21 7.16 4.48
CA ILE A 208 -4.96 7.93 5.48
C ILE A 208 -6.43 8.07 5.06
N SER A 209 -6.76 8.05 3.77
CA SER A 209 -8.15 8.10 3.28
C SER A 209 -9.00 6.93 3.82
N PRO A 210 -8.63 5.66 3.60
CA PRO A 210 -9.35 4.53 4.22
C PRO A 210 -9.36 4.58 5.74
N ILE A 211 -8.28 5.03 6.39
CA ILE A 211 -8.22 5.14 7.86
C ILE A 211 -9.24 6.16 8.38
N LEU A 212 -9.33 7.34 7.76
CA LEU A 212 -10.27 8.39 8.15
C LEU A 212 -11.73 7.93 7.98
N LEU A 213 -12.05 7.32 6.84
CA LEU A 213 -13.39 6.83 6.58
C LEU A 213 -13.79 5.70 7.51
N LEU A 214 -12.90 4.73 7.76
CA LEU A 214 -13.14 3.66 8.73
C LEU A 214 -13.25 4.19 10.16
N GLY A 215 -12.45 5.19 10.53
CA GLY A 215 -12.53 5.85 11.82
C GLY A 215 -13.88 6.53 12.03
N ASN A 216 -14.36 7.27 11.02
CA ASN A 216 -15.67 7.92 11.07
C ASN A 216 -16.82 6.90 11.14
N GLN A 217 -16.70 5.80 10.41
CA GLN A 217 -17.65 4.67 10.47
C GLN A 217 -17.73 4.04 11.86
N ILE A 218 -16.59 3.81 12.49
CA ILE A 218 -16.53 3.27 13.85
C ILE A 218 -17.13 4.29 14.84
N TYR A 219 -16.85 5.58 14.67
CA TYR A 219 -17.41 6.62 15.50
C TYR A 219 -18.94 6.68 15.38
N ASN A 220 -19.48 6.71 14.17
CA ASN A 220 -20.92 6.76 13.96
C ASN A 220 -21.63 5.53 14.51
N MET A 221 -21.04 4.34 14.33
CA MET A 221 -21.61 3.10 14.88
C MET A 221 -21.71 3.12 16.42
N LEU A 222 -20.75 3.75 17.11
CA LEU A 222 -20.70 3.73 18.57
C LEU A 222 -21.46 4.89 19.23
N PHE A 223 -21.62 6.01 18.53
CA PHE A 223 -22.06 7.28 19.14
C PHE A 223 -23.26 7.94 18.45
N VAL A 224 -23.70 7.47 17.28
CA VAL A 224 -24.80 8.10 16.53
C VAL A 224 -25.98 7.12 16.42
N GLU A 225 -27.08 7.46 17.10
CA GLU A 225 -28.36 6.73 17.04
C GLU A 225 -29.19 7.22 15.83
N SER A 226 -28.75 6.94 14.59
CA SER A 226 -29.52 7.34 13.40
C SER A 226 -29.72 6.20 12.41
N ASP A 227 -30.92 6.08 11.85
CA ASP A 227 -31.28 5.06 10.85
C ASP A 227 -30.63 5.28 9.46
N ALA A 228 -30.02 6.45 9.23
CA ALA A 228 -29.39 6.84 7.96
C ALA A 228 -27.85 6.78 8.03
N ILE A 229 -27.32 5.61 8.41
CA ILE A 229 -25.90 5.42 8.76
C ILE A 229 -24.94 5.69 7.59
N ASP A 230 -25.29 5.29 6.35
CA ASP A 230 -24.31 5.22 5.27
C ASP A 230 -24.09 6.53 4.48
N GLU A 231 -25.08 7.42 4.34
CA GLU A 231 -24.92 8.66 3.54
C GLU A 231 -24.19 9.76 4.33
N ILE A 232 -24.48 9.86 5.63
CA ILE A 232 -23.99 10.94 6.50
C ILE A 232 -22.46 10.84 6.69
N GLU A 233 -21.91 9.62 6.68
CA GLU A 233 -20.49 9.35 6.87
C GLU A 233 -19.58 10.05 5.85
N LEU A 234 -20.00 10.06 4.58
CA LEU A 234 -19.23 10.65 3.50
C LEU A 234 -19.20 12.17 3.60
N TYR A 235 -20.35 12.78 3.93
CA TYR A 235 -20.45 14.23 4.11
C TYR A 235 -19.62 14.72 5.30
N GLN A 236 -19.64 13.99 6.42
CA GLN A 236 -18.82 14.30 7.59
C GLN A 236 -17.32 14.18 7.30
N SER A 237 -16.92 13.16 6.54
CA SER A 237 -15.50 12.91 6.22
C SER A 237 -14.98 13.80 5.08
N GLY A 238 -15.88 14.36 4.27
CA GLY A 238 -15.57 15.11 3.05
C GLY A 238 -14.52 16.23 3.22
N PRO A 239 -14.67 17.15 4.18
CA PRO A 239 -13.70 18.22 4.41
C PRO A 239 -12.28 17.69 4.74
N PHE A 240 -12.19 16.61 5.52
CA PHE A 240 -10.91 15.99 5.88
C PHE A 240 -10.28 15.28 4.67
N LEU A 241 -11.09 14.58 3.86
CA LEU A 241 -10.64 13.92 2.64
C LEU A 241 -10.18 14.91 1.57
N LEU A 242 -10.88 16.04 1.42
CA LEU A 242 -10.48 17.13 0.53
C LEU A 242 -9.13 17.73 0.96
N THR A 243 -8.97 17.99 2.26
CA THR A 243 -7.72 18.48 2.84
C THR A 243 -6.58 17.49 2.57
N LEU A 244 -6.83 16.20 2.78
CA LEU A 244 -5.87 15.14 2.51
C LEU A 244 -5.50 15.07 1.01
N LEU A 245 -6.46 15.24 0.11
CA LEU A 245 -6.22 15.27 -1.34
C LEU A 245 -5.30 16.42 -1.73
N ILE A 246 -5.51 17.62 -1.18
CA ILE A 246 -4.63 18.77 -1.43
C ILE A 246 -3.20 18.46 -0.97
N VAL A 247 -3.04 17.90 0.23
CA VAL A 247 -1.73 17.49 0.76
C VAL A 247 -1.06 16.45 -0.15
N LEU A 248 -1.81 15.48 -0.67
CA LEU A 248 -1.28 14.48 -1.60
C LEU A 248 -0.80 15.09 -2.92
N LEU A 249 -1.53 16.06 -3.46
CA LEU A 249 -1.12 16.78 -4.67
C LEU A 249 0.17 17.58 -4.44
N LEU A 250 0.30 18.23 -3.28
CA LEU A 250 1.52 18.94 -2.90
C LEU A 250 2.70 17.97 -2.76
N LEU A 251 2.51 16.82 -2.11
CA LEU A 251 3.55 15.79 -1.99
C LEU A 251 3.95 15.21 -3.34
N ALA A 252 3.00 15.01 -4.25
CA ALA A 252 3.29 14.55 -5.62
C ALA A 252 4.16 15.56 -6.37
N LYS A 253 3.86 16.86 -6.24
CA LYS A 253 4.68 17.93 -6.83
C LYS A 253 6.10 17.96 -6.26
N VAL A 254 6.24 17.88 -4.94
CA VAL A 254 7.55 17.84 -4.28
C VAL A 254 8.36 16.61 -4.72
N ALA A 255 7.71 15.46 -4.86
CA ALA A 255 8.37 14.24 -5.34
C ALA A 255 8.85 14.37 -6.80
N ASP A 256 8.07 15.03 -7.66
CA ASP A 256 8.47 15.29 -9.06
C ASP A 256 9.67 16.25 -9.15
N ASP A 257 9.66 17.31 -8.34
CA ASP A 257 10.77 18.27 -8.28
C ASP A 257 12.06 17.60 -7.76
N GLN A 258 11.96 16.75 -6.74
CA GLN A 258 13.10 15.97 -6.24
C GLN A 258 13.69 15.03 -7.29
N GLU A 259 12.85 14.35 -8.07
CA GLU A 259 13.30 13.44 -9.13
C GLU A 259 13.98 14.21 -10.27
N LYS A 260 13.46 15.38 -10.66
CA LYS A 260 14.12 16.26 -11.65
C LYS A 260 15.50 16.73 -11.20
N ILE A 261 15.62 17.15 -9.94
CA ILE A 261 16.91 17.56 -9.36
C ILE A 261 17.89 16.39 -9.38
N LYS A 262 17.46 15.18 -9.00
CA LYS A 262 18.29 13.98 -9.02
C LYS A 262 18.78 13.64 -10.44
N GLN A 263 17.90 13.72 -11.44
CA GLN A 263 18.28 13.51 -12.84
C GLN A 263 19.27 14.56 -13.33
N PHE A 264 19.07 15.84 -12.98
CA PHE A 264 20.01 16.90 -13.30
C PHE A 264 21.40 16.63 -12.69
N LEU A 265 21.46 16.27 -11.41
CA LEU A 265 22.72 15.95 -10.73
C LEU A 265 23.43 14.74 -11.35
N GLN A 266 22.68 13.70 -11.73
CA GLN A 266 23.24 12.53 -12.44
C GLN A 266 23.82 12.92 -13.80
N ASN A 267 23.12 13.76 -14.56
CA ASN A 267 23.62 14.24 -15.85
C ASN A 267 24.89 15.09 -15.70
N GLN A 268 24.95 15.95 -14.68
CA GLN A 268 26.16 16.72 -14.37
C GLN A 268 27.33 15.81 -14.00
N TYR A 269 27.09 14.78 -13.17
CA TYR A 269 28.12 13.81 -12.80
C TYR A 269 28.71 13.10 -14.01
N ILE A 270 27.86 12.56 -14.90
CA ILE A 270 28.28 11.89 -16.15
C ILE A 270 29.06 12.85 -17.06
N THR A 271 28.60 14.10 -17.16
CA THR A 271 29.27 15.11 -17.99
C THR A 271 30.67 15.41 -17.44
N ILE A 272 30.80 15.59 -16.12
CA ILE A 272 32.09 15.82 -15.46
C ILE A 272 33.02 14.61 -15.66
N GLU A 273 32.51 13.39 -15.49
CA GLU A 273 33.27 12.15 -15.68
C GLU A 273 33.85 12.07 -17.11
N HIS A 274 33.03 12.31 -18.14
CA HIS A 274 33.50 12.35 -19.53
C HIS A 274 34.48 13.51 -19.80
N MET A 275 34.28 14.69 -19.20
CA MET A 275 35.23 15.79 -19.35
C MET A 275 36.60 15.46 -18.73
N VAL A 276 36.59 14.79 -17.57
CA VAL A 276 37.79 14.34 -16.86
C VAL A 276 38.52 13.28 -17.69
N GLU A 277 37.80 12.27 -18.18
CA GLU A 277 38.34 11.22 -19.04
C GLU A 277 38.93 11.80 -20.34
N ASN A 278 38.20 12.68 -21.03
CA ASN A 278 38.70 13.36 -22.23
C ASN A 278 39.95 14.21 -21.95
N ARG A 279 40.03 14.88 -20.79
CA ARG A 279 41.20 15.66 -20.41
C ARG A 279 42.40 14.75 -20.16
N PHE A 280 42.21 13.62 -19.48
CA PHE A 280 43.27 12.62 -19.28
C PHE A 280 43.76 12.06 -20.62
N SER A 281 42.84 11.65 -21.50
CA SER A 281 43.19 11.15 -22.85
C SER A 281 43.97 12.17 -23.68
N LYS A 282 43.54 13.45 -23.69
CA LYS A 282 44.29 14.52 -24.37
C LYS A 282 45.68 14.76 -23.78
N LYS A 283 45.81 14.74 -22.45
CA LYS A 283 47.11 14.89 -21.79
C LYS A 283 48.03 13.73 -22.16
N GLN A 284 47.53 12.51 -22.18
CA GLN A 284 48.29 11.33 -22.56
C GLN A 284 48.75 11.38 -24.04
N GLN A 285 47.87 11.79 -24.95
CA GLN A 285 48.21 11.99 -26.35
C GLN A 285 49.27 13.10 -26.53
N THR A 286 49.15 14.21 -25.80
CA THR A 286 50.14 15.30 -25.83
C THR A 286 51.52 14.83 -25.36
N ILE A 287 51.56 14.00 -24.31
CA ILE A 287 52.80 13.38 -23.80
C ILE A 287 53.40 12.42 -24.84
N GLU A 288 52.58 11.61 -25.50
CA GLU A 288 53.05 10.69 -26.56
C GLU A 288 53.60 11.45 -27.77
N ASP A 289 52.91 12.50 -28.23
CA ASP A 289 53.35 13.33 -29.35
C ASP A 289 54.65 14.07 -29.01
N HIS A 290 54.76 14.61 -27.78
CA HIS A 290 56.01 15.20 -27.32
C HIS A 290 57.14 14.17 -27.25
N ARG A 291 56.89 12.95 -26.77
CA ARG A 291 57.89 11.87 -26.74
C ARG A 291 58.39 11.53 -28.15
N LYS A 292 57.47 11.37 -29.11
CA LYS A 292 57.81 11.15 -30.54
C LYS A 292 58.64 12.31 -31.10
N SER A 293 58.29 13.56 -30.76
CA SER A 293 59.04 14.74 -31.21
C SER A 293 60.46 14.80 -30.62
N VAL A 294 60.64 14.39 -29.35
CA VAL A 294 61.95 14.28 -28.71
C VAL A 294 62.79 13.18 -29.37
N ASP A 295 62.18 12.03 -29.66
CA ASP A 295 62.87 10.94 -30.32
C ASP A 295 63.25 11.27 -31.78
N ASN A 296 62.43 12.05 -32.50
CA ASN A 296 62.80 12.59 -33.81
C ASN A 296 63.89 13.68 -33.73
N LYS A 297 63.88 14.55 -32.71
CA LYS A 297 64.92 15.59 -32.51
C LYS A 297 66.22 15.07 -31.91
N LYS A 298 66.27 13.87 -31.33
CA LYS A 298 67.55 13.19 -31.03
C LYS A 298 68.43 13.02 -32.28
N ALA A 299 67.86 13.12 -33.49
CA ALA A 299 68.59 13.13 -34.75
C ALA A 299 69.19 14.49 -35.13
N LEU A 300 68.84 15.61 -34.48
CA LEU A 300 69.38 16.95 -34.76
C LEU A 300 69.39 17.88 -33.53
N ASN A 301 70.62 18.27 -33.14
CA ASN A 301 71.06 19.37 -32.26
C ASN A 301 70.70 19.33 -30.75
N ASN A 302 71.72 19.55 -29.90
CA ASN A 302 71.72 19.23 -28.46
C ASN A 302 71.04 20.26 -27.54
N GLU A 303 71.01 21.55 -27.89
CA GLU A 303 70.46 22.60 -27.01
C GLU A 303 68.93 22.61 -26.97
N GLU A 304 68.27 22.40 -28.11
CA GLU A 304 66.80 22.34 -28.18
C GLU A 304 66.24 21.12 -27.43
N LEU A 305 67.01 20.04 -27.35
CA LEU A 305 66.63 18.81 -26.67
C LEU A 305 66.58 18.98 -25.14
N ILE A 306 67.47 19.78 -24.59
CA ILE A 306 67.49 20.11 -23.16
C ILE A 306 66.27 20.98 -22.79
N ALA A 307 65.93 21.96 -23.63
CA ALA A 307 64.75 22.80 -23.44
C ALA A 307 63.44 22.00 -23.50
N LEU A 308 63.33 21.06 -24.46
CA LEU A 308 62.18 20.17 -24.59
C LEU A 308 62.04 19.20 -23.41
N ARG A 309 63.14 18.63 -22.92
CA ARG A 309 63.13 17.78 -21.71
C ARG A 309 62.63 18.53 -20.49
N LYS A 310 63.12 19.77 -20.28
CA LYS A 310 62.69 20.62 -19.16
C LYS A 310 61.20 20.95 -19.23
N LYS A 311 60.66 21.16 -20.44
CA LYS A 311 59.24 21.41 -20.67
C LYS A 311 58.39 20.16 -20.37
N LEU A 312 58.86 18.97 -20.79
CA LEU A 312 58.21 17.68 -20.52
C LEU A 312 58.14 17.38 -19.00
N GLU A 313 59.23 17.64 -18.28
CA GLU A 313 59.32 17.42 -16.84
C GLU A 313 58.37 18.34 -16.06
N ASN A 314 58.19 19.58 -16.53
CA ASN A 314 57.22 20.53 -15.98
C ASN A 314 55.76 20.15 -16.29
N GLU A 315 55.47 19.59 -17.46
CA GLU A 315 54.11 19.10 -17.80
C GLU A 315 53.74 17.81 -17.06
N LEU A 316 54.72 16.97 -16.72
CA LEU A 316 54.52 15.78 -15.89
C LEU A 316 54.32 16.10 -14.40
N ARG A 317 54.87 17.21 -13.91
CA ARG A 317 54.72 17.67 -12.51
C ARG A 317 53.46 18.50 -12.24
N LYS A 318 52.81 19.03 -13.25
CA LYS A 318 51.52 19.76 -13.16
C LYS A 318 50.34 18.82 -13.40
#